data_AF-A0A0S3F4L1-F1
#
_entry.id   AF-A0A0S3F4L1-F1
#
_cell.length_a   1.000
_cell.length_b   1.000
_cell.length_c   1.000
_cell.angle_alpha   90.00
_cell.angle_beta   90.00
_cell.angle_gamma   90.00
#
_symmetry.space_group_name_H-M   'P 1'
#
loop_
_entity.id
_entity.type
_entity.pdbx_description
1 polymer ?
#
loop_
_entity_poly.entity_id
_entity_poly.type
_entity_poly.pdbx_seq_one_letter_code
_entity_poly.pdbx_strand_id
1 'polypeptide(L)'
;MVNFLSRIAGKPIPADREDVQGQAALIAHFVQGIDLCETAIVEGFYPQAATLLRQQHEIIAAVEEFTVGRRKDGKTPHATIGVLRDMGRTYGDLSGGAHVSHANLLKNFVIMAIGEHDGPSLLPIYHHEITLNFYALHVSYILMMAQLAGEVENSVTGDTLNPDEVKLLFVGRQILMDLGLIRFEEPPNPQEAPAKGCATD
;
A
#
# COMPACT_ATOMS: atom_id res chain seq x y z
N MET A 1 -6.88 -7.20 -23.76
CA MET A 1 -6.39 -7.78 -22.51
C MET A 1 -7.40 -7.40 -21.44
N VAL A 2 -8.14 -8.38 -20.92
CA VAL A 2 -9.19 -8.15 -19.91
C VAL A 2 -8.46 -8.14 -18.56
N ASN A 3 -8.46 -7.01 -17.83
CA ASN A 3 -7.72 -6.92 -16.57
C ASN A 3 -8.37 -7.77 -15.46
N PHE A 4 -7.63 -8.00 -14.37
CA PHE A 4 -8.06 -8.75 -13.18
C PHE A 4 -9.49 -8.40 -12.70
N LEU A 5 -9.81 -7.11 -12.52
CA LEU A 5 -11.14 -6.67 -12.06
C LEU A 5 -12.26 -7.09 -13.02
N SER A 6 -11.95 -7.11 -14.32
CA SER A 6 -12.89 -7.47 -15.36
C SER A 6 -13.20 -8.98 -15.38
N ARG A 7 -12.35 -9.85 -14.77
CA ARG A 7 -12.63 -11.28 -14.60
C ARG A 7 -13.66 -11.56 -13.50
N ILE A 8 -13.65 -10.75 -12.44
CA ILE A 8 -14.58 -10.89 -11.31
C ILE A 8 -15.89 -10.12 -11.56
N ALA A 9 -15.84 -8.98 -12.26
CA ALA A 9 -16.99 -8.08 -12.45
C ALA A 9 -18.24 -8.75 -13.08
N GLY A 10 -18.09 -9.92 -13.72
CA GLY A 10 -19.21 -10.69 -14.28
C GLY A 10 -19.48 -12.04 -13.61
N LYS A 11 -18.69 -12.46 -12.61
CA LYS A 11 -18.89 -13.74 -11.92
C LYS A 11 -19.83 -13.57 -10.73
N PRO A 12 -20.86 -14.40 -10.56
CA PRO A 12 -21.76 -14.31 -9.42
C PRO A 12 -20.99 -14.66 -8.13
N ILE A 13 -20.91 -13.72 -7.20
CA ILE A 13 -20.43 -13.98 -5.85
C ILE A 13 -21.63 -14.49 -5.04
N PRO A 14 -21.52 -15.65 -4.35
CA PRO A 14 -22.58 -16.14 -3.49
C PRO A 14 -23.03 -15.09 -2.45
N ALA A 15 -24.34 -14.95 -2.25
CA ALA A 15 -24.90 -13.90 -1.40
C ALA A 15 -24.49 -14.05 0.09
N ASP A 16 -24.16 -15.26 0.51
CA ASP A 16 -23.71 -15.64 1.85
C ASP A 16 -22.21 -15.34 2.09
N ARG A 17 -21.45 -14.98 1.05
CA ARG A 17 -20.03 -14.58 1.13
C ARG A 17 -19.88 -13.07 1.33
N GLU A 18 -20.37 -12.57 2.47
CA GLU A 18 -20.25 -11.15 2.85
C GLU A 18 -18.79 -10.68 2.93
N ASP A 19 -17.88 -11.58 3.31
CA ASP A 19 -16.43 -11.36 3.30
C ASP A 19 -15.91 -10.98 1.91
N VAL A 20 -16.24 -11.78 0.90
CA VAL A 20 -15.81 -11.57 -0.49
C VAL A 20 -16.43 -10.32 -1.08
N GLN A 21 -17.71 -10.08 -0.80
CA GLN A 21 -18.38 -8.86 -1.28
C GLN A 21 -17.71 -7.61 -0.71
N GLY A 22 -17.37 -7.62 0.59
CA GLY A 22 -16.63 -6.56 1.25
C GLY A 22 -15.22 -6.36 0.68
N GLN A 23 -14.48 -7.45 0.48
CA GLN A 23 -13.16 -7.42 -0.14
C GLN A 23 -13.21 -6.88 -1.57
N ALA A 24 -14.15 -7.36 -2.39
CA ALA A 24 -14.31 -6.92 -3.79
C ALA A 24 -14.63 -5.41 -3.88
N ALA A 25 -15.49 -4.90 -3.00
CA ALA A 25 -15.80 -3.47 -2.93
C ALA A 25 -14.57 -2.63 -2.56
N LEU A 26 -13.77 -3.10 -1.59
CA LEU A 26 -12.53 -2.44 -1.17
C LEU A 26 -11.47 -2.46 -2.28
N ILE A 27 -11.28 -3.59 -2.96
CA ILE A 27 -10.36 -3.73 -4.09
C ILE A 27 -10.78 -2.78 -5.23
N ALA A 28 -12.07 -2.73 -5.56
CA ALA A 28 -12.58 -1.81 -6.58
C ALA A 28 -12.32 -0.35 -6.19
N HIS A 29 -12.54 0.02 -4.93
CA HIS A 29 -12.26 1.36 -4.43
C HIS A 29 -10.77 1.71 -4.49
N PHE A 30 -9.88 0.77 -4.16
CA PHE A 30 -8.44 0.94 -4.32
C PHE A 30 -8.07 1.27 -5.77
N VAL A 31 -8.56 0.48 -6.71
CA VAL A 31 -8.23 0.63 -8.13
C VAL A 31 -8.74 1.95 -8.71
N GLN A 32 -9.94 2.38 -8.32
CA GLN A 32 -10.47 3.69 -8.69
C GLN A 32 -9.59 4.86 -8.20
N GLY A 33 -8.86 4.67 -7.09
CA GLY A 33 -7.99 5.69 -6.50
C GLY A 33 -6.55 5.72 -7.03
N ILE A 34 -6.15 4.79 -7.91
CA ILE A 34 -4.76 4.67 -8.38
C ILE A 34 -4.31 5.96 -9.07
N ASP A 35 -5.01 6.38 -10.12
CA ASP A 35 -4.63 7.54 -10.93
C ASP A 35 -4.63 8.84 -10.12
N LEU A 36 -5.55 8.95 -9.15
CA LEU A 36 -5.64 10.10 -8.25
C LEU A 36 -4.42 10.18 -7.32
N CYS A 37 -3.99 9.04 -6.77
CA CYS A 37 -2.80 8.95 -5.93
C CYS A 37 -1.54 9.28 -6.74
N GLU A 38 -1.39 8.68 -7.92
CA GLU A 38 -0.27 8.95 -8.82
C GLU A 38 -0.18 10.44 -9.18
N THR A 39 -1.29 11.04 -9.60
CA THR A 39 -1.33 12.45 -9.97
C THR A 39 -0.91 13.34 -8.80
N ALA A 40 -1.43 13.08 -7.59
CA ALA A 40 -1.06 13.87 -6.42
C ALA A 40 0.44 13.76 -6.09
N ILE A 41 1.06 12.60 -6.31
CA ILE A 41 2.50 12.37 -6.07
C ILE A 41 3.36 13.09 -7.12
N VAL A 42 3.02 12.93 -8.40
CA VAL A 42 3.81 13.45 -9.52
C VAL A 42 3.72 14.98 -9.60
N GLU A 43 2.55 15.54 -9.31
CA GLU A 43 2.31 16.99 -9.31
C GLU A 43 2.76 17.68 -8.02
N GLY A 44 3.35 16.95 -7.05
CA GLY A 44 3.94 17.53 -5.84
C GLY A 44 2.92 17.94 -4.75
N PHE A 45 1.67 17.45 -4.82
CA PHE A 45 0.66 17.66 -3.78
C PHE A 45 0.89 16.72 -2.58
N TYR A 46 2.06 16.81 -1.93
CA TYR A 46 2.48 15.80 -0.94
C TYR A 46 1.54 15.60 0.25
N PRO A 47 0.91 16.61 0.85
CA PRO A 47 -0.08 16.37 1.91
C PRO A 47 -1.30 15.56 1.42
N GLN A 48 -1.77 15.85 0.20
CA GLN A 48 -2.86 15.12 -0.44
C GLN A 48 -2.42 13.71 -0.81
N ALA A 49 -1.22 13.56 -1.38
CA ALA A 49 -0.62 12.27 -1.69
C ALA A 49 -0.45 11.40 -0.43
N ALA A 50 0.00 11.97 0.69
CA ALA A 50 0.12 11.27 1.96
C ALA A 50 -1.25 10.77 2.47
N THR A 51 -2.31 11.56 2.25
CA THR A 51 -3.68 11.17 2.59
C THR A 51 -4.17 10.00 1.73
N LEU A 52 -3.92 10.04 0.42
CA LEU A 52 -4.29 8.99 -0.52
C LEU A 52 -3.49 7.70 -0.30
N LEU A 53 -2.19 7.80 -0.05
CA LEU A 53 -1.33 6.67 0.32
C LEU A 53 -1.78 6.03 1.64
N ARG A 54 -2.18 6.84 2.62
CA ARG A 54 -2.75 6.34 3.86
C ARG A 54 -4.07 5.61 3.61
N GLN A 55 -4.94 6.16 2.76
CA GLN A 55 -6.19 5.49 2.38
C GLN A 55 -5.91 4.14 1.69
N GLN A 56 -4.93 4.09 0.77
CA GLN A 56 -4.49 2.84 0.13
C GLN A 56 -4.03 1.80 1.15
N HIS A 57 -3.23 2.22 2.13
CA HIS A 57 -2.79 1.36 3.23
C HIS A 57 -3.97 0.84 4.06
N GLU A 58 -4.89 1.70 4.45
CA GLU A 58 -6.08 1.31 5.23
C GLU A 58 -6.99 0.36 4.45
N ILE A 59 -7.13 0.54 3.13
CA ILE A 59 -7.90 -0.37 2.29
C ILE A 59 -7.25 -1.77 2.25
N ILE A 60 -5.92 -1.86 2.10
CA ILE A 60 -5.19 -3.13 2.16
C ILE A 60 -5.43 -3.80 3.52
N ALA A 61 -5.29 -3.06 4.61
CA ALA A 61 -5.55 -3.56 5.96
C ALA A 61 -7.00 -4.06 6.12
N ALA A 62 -7.98 -3.36 5.54
CA ALA A 62 -9.38 -3.76 5.60
C ALA A 62 -9.66 -5.06 4.82
N VAL A 63 -9.01 -5.26 3.67
CA VAL A 63 -9.11 -6.52 2.89
C VAL A 63 -8.56 -7.69 3.70
N GLU A 64 -7.40 -7.50 4.34
CA GLU A 64 -6.78 -8.49 5.24
C GLU A 64 -7.63 -8.80 6.48
N GLU A 65 -8.26 -7.78 7.08
CA GLU A 65 -9.19 -7.96 8.20
C GLU A 65 -10.40 -8.82 7.82
N PHE A 66 -10.90 -8.71 6.59
CA PHE A 66 -11.94 -9.61 6.09
C PHE A 66 -11.41 -11.05 5.99
N THR A 67 -10.20 -11.25 5.46
CA THR A 67 -9.57 -12.57 5.31
C THR A 67 -9.50 -13.32 6.64
N VAL A 68 -9.21 -12.62 7.74
CA VAL A 68 -9.08 -13.23 9.08
C VAL A 68 -10.33 -13.10 9.96
N GLY A 69 -11.47 -12.65 9.41
CA GLY A 69 -12.73 -12.51 10.15
C GLY A 69 -12.68 -11.49 11.29
N ARG A 70 -11.84 -10.46 11.19
CA ARG A 70 -11.66 -9.40 12.19
C ARG A 70 -12.26 -8.06 11.81
N ARG A 71 -12.71 -7.91 10.56
CA ARG A 71 -13.28 -6.66 10.05
C ARG A 71 -14.50 -6.24 10.89
N LYS A 72 -14.54 -4.97 11.25
CA LYS A 72 -15.66 -4.35 11.99
C LYS A 72 -16.08 -3.06 11.30
N ASP A 73 -17.36 -2.96 11.00
CA ASP A 73 -17.91 -1.75 10.39
C ASP A 73 -17.72 -0.52 11.30
N GLY A 74 -17.53 0.64 10.69
CA GLY A 74 -17.28 1.91 11.40
C GLY A 74 -15.97 1.99 12.19
N LYS A 75 -15.09 0.99 12.11
CA LYS A 75 -13.77 1.01 12.76
C LYS A 75 -12.63 1.13 11.76
N THR A 76 -11.64 1.96 12.10
CA THR A 76 -10.37 2.05 11.37
C THR A 76 -9.68 0.68 11.37
N PRO A 77 -9.21 0.21 10.21
CA PRO A 77 -8.48 -1.06 10.11
C PRO A 77 -7.18 -1.06 10.91
N HIS A 78 -6.75 -2.25 11.32
CA HIS A 78 -5.48 -2.46 11.98
C HIS A 78 -4.31 -2.29 11.00
N ALA A 79 -3.63 -1.15 11.05
CA ALA A 79 -2.58 -0.76 10.09
C ALA A 79 -1.43 -1.76 9.92
N THR A 80 -1.12 -2.60 10.92
CA THR A 80 -0.02 -3.58 10.84
C THR A 80 -0.50 -5.03 10.71
N ILE A 81 -1.58 -5.26 9.95
CA ILE A 81 -2.12 -6.60 9.68
C ILE A 81 -1.55 -7.21 8.40
N GLY A 82 -1.39 -8.55 8.38
CA GLY A 82 -1.09 -9.31 7.16
C GLY A 82 0.18 -8.82 6.46
N VAL A 83 0.06 -8.51 5.16
CA VAL A 83 1.15 -7.95 4.34
C VAL A 83 1.72 -6.61 4.83
N LEU A 84 1.06 -5.95 5.79
CA LEU A 84 1.46 -4.64 6.34
C LEU A 84 2.17 -4.73 7.72
N ARG A 85 2.47 -5.93 8.22
CA ARG A 85 2.99 -6.15 9.59
C ARG A 85 4.12 -5.21 10.02
N ASP A 86 5.04 -4.92 9.11
CA ASP A 86 6.24 -4.13 9.41
C ASP A 86 6.13 -2.65 8.96
N MET A 87 4.93 -2.21 8.58
CA MET A 87 4.69 -0.88 8.02
C MET A 87 4.17 0.15 9.04
N GLY A 88 4.24 -0.15 10.34
CA GLY A 88 3.73 0.74 11.39
C GLY A 88 4.37 2.13 11.38
N ARG A 89 5.68 2.20 11.09
CA ARG A 89 6.39 3.48 10.94
C ARG A 89 5.89 4.25 9.71
N THR A 90 5.82 3.60 8.55
CA THR A 90 5.32 4.19 7.31
C THR A 90 3.91 4.75 7.48
N TYR A 91 3.02 4.00 8.13
CA TYR A 91 1.67 4.46 8.44
C TYR A 91 1.66 5.68 9.37
N GLY A 92 2.53 5.71 10.39
CA GLY A 92 2.71 6.86 11.27
C GLY A 92 3.21 8.10 10.52
N ASP A 93 4.19 7.95 9.63
CA ASP A 93 4.76 9.03 8.83
C ASP A 93 3.71 9.60 7.85
N LEU A 94 2.95 8.73 7.17
CA LEU A 94 1.82 9.13 6.32
C LEU A 94 0.76 9.91 7.10
N SER A 95 0.45 9.44 8.32
CA SER A 95 -0.49 10.13 9.22
C SER A 95 0.01 11.53 9.61
N GLY A 96 1.32 11.66 9.85
CA GLY A 96 1.97 12.94 10.13
C GLY A 96 1.86 13.92 8.96
N GLY A 97 2.09 13.44 7.73
CA GLY A 97 1.98 14.23 6.50
C GLY A 97 0.55 14.63 6.16
N ALA A 98 -0.40 13.69 6.26
CA ALA A 98 -1.80 13.91 5.92
C ALA A 98 -2.51 14.91 6.85
N HIS A 99 -2.22 14.84 8.16
CA HIS A 99 -2.85 15.74 9.13
C HIS A 99 -2.16 17.10 9.25
N VAL A 100 -1.09 17.35 8.48
CA VAL A 100 -0.29 18.59 8.59
C VAL A 100 0.17 18.83 10.04
N SER A 101 0.26 17.76 10.84
CA SER A 101 0.43 17.83 12.28
C SER A 101 1.84 18.26 12.69
N HIS A 102 2.77 18.27 11.74
CA HIS A 102 4.14 18.71 11.90
C HIS A 102 4.38 19.96 11.04
N ALA A 103 4.29 21.14 11.63
CA ALA A 103 4.50 22.42 10.94
C ALA A 103 5.84 22.49 10.17
N ASN A 104 6.85 21.76 10.63
CA ASN A 104 8.15 21.66 9.94
C ASN A 104 8.09 20.83 8.65
N LEU A 105 7.31 19.74 8.62
CA LEU A 105 7.07 18.96 7.40
C LEU A 105 6.32 19.78 6.35
N LEU A 106 5.31 20.56 6.78
CA LEU A 106 4.56 21.43 5.88
C LEU A 106 5.45 22.51 5.26
N LYS A 107 6.31 23.16 6.07
CA LYS A 107 7.27 24.15 5.58
C LYS A 107 8.19 23.56 4.51
N ASN A 108 8.61 22.31 4.66
CA ASN A 108 9.47 21.65 3.68
C ASN A 108 8.79 21.43 2.32
N PHE A 109 7.45 21.39 2.24
CA PHE A 109 6.71 21.18 0.99
C PHE A 109 6.33 22.46 0.27
N VAL A 110 6.20 23.58 1.00
CA VAL A 110 5.57 24.79 0.45
C VAL A 110 6.47 26.02 0.48
N ILE A 111 7.61 25.99 1.18
CA ILE A 111 8.50 27.17 1.21
C ILE A 111 9.36 27.21 -0.05
N MET A 112 9.38 28.37 -0.70
CA MET A 112 10.29 28.69 -1.80
C MET A 112 11.13 29.93 -1.46
N ALA A 113 12.36 29.93 -1.93
CA ALA A 113 13.24 31.10 -1.86
C ALA A 113 13.04 31.99 -3.10
N ILE A 114 12.83 33.29 -2.88
CA ILE A 114 12.81 34.32 -3.92
C ILE A 114 13.81 35.41 -3.52
N GLY A 115 14.99 35.39 -4.15
CA GLY A 115 16.10 36.27 -3.76
C GLY A 115 16.62 35.91 -2.38
N GLU A 116 16.56 36.86 -1.44
CA GLU A 116 17.00 36.68 -0.04
C GLU A 116 15.85 36.36 0.93
N HIS A 117 14.65 36.08 0.40
CA HIS A 117 13.46 35.87 1.21
C HIS A 117 12.85 34.49 0.99
N ASP A 118 12.39 33.87 2.09
CA ASP A 118 11.63 32.63 2.07
C ASP A 118 10.14 32.93 2.26
N GLY A 119 9.29 32.31 1.44
CA GLY A 119 7.84 32.46 1.53
C GLY A 119 7.08 31.22 1.05
N PRO A 120 5.80 31.08 1.41
CA PRO A 120 4.97 29.97 0.94
C PRO A 120 4.63 30.14 -0.55
N SER A 121 4.77 29.06 -1.31
CA SER A 121 4.30 28.93 -2.68
C SER A 121 2.81 28.62 -2.72
N LEU A 122 2.11 29.22 -3.67
CA LEU A 122 0.72 28.88 -4.01
C LEU A 122 0.63 27.70 -4.98
N LEU A 123 1.75 27.35 -5.62
CA LEU A 123 1.87 26.21 -6.52
C LEU A 123 2.65 25.08 -5.85
N PRO A 124 2.35 23.81 -6.16
CA PRO A 124 3.15 22.69 -5.70
C PRO A 124 4.62 22.86 -6.04
N ILE A 125 5.49 22.45 -5.11
CA ILE A 125 6.94 22.43 -5.32
C ILE A 125 7.34 20.97 -5.44
N TYR A 126 8.02 20.63 -6.54
CA TYR A 126 8.50 19.27 -6.75
C TYR A 126 9.73 18.98 -5.87
N HIS A 127 9.62 17.93 -5.05
CA HIS A 127 10.68 17.38 -4.21
C HIS A 127 11.00 15.95 -4.66
N HIS A 128 12.14 15.79 -5.34
CA HIS A 128 12.51 14.53 -5.99
C HIS A 128 12.51 13.32 -5.05
N GLU A 129 13.17 13.42 -3.89
CA GLU A 129 13.26 12.30 -2.93
C GLU A 129 11.90 11.91 -2.37
N ILE A 130 11.03 12.89 -2.12
CA ILE A 130 9.69 12.67 -1.56
C ILE A 130 8.81 12.01 -2.61
N THR A 131 8.82 12.53 -3.85
CA THR A 131 8.13 11.91 -4.97
C THR A 131 8.59 10.47 -5.17
N LEU A 132 9.90 10.21 -5.16
CA LEU A 132 10.42 8.85 -5.36
C LEU A 132 9.94 7.90 -4.26
N ASN A 133 10.02 8.30 -2.99
CA ASN A 133 9.58 7.49 -1.85
C ASN A 133 8.06 7.24 -1.88
N PHE A 134 7.26 8.27 -2.18
CA PHE A 134 5.81 8.15 -2.26
C PHE A 134 5.38 7.28 -3.44
N TYR A 135 6.03 7.43 -4.59
CA TYR A 135 5.74 6.63 -5.77
C TYR A 135 6.13 5.16 -5.55
N ALA A 136 7.28 4.90 -4.90
CA ALA A 136 7.67 3.55 -4.51
C ALA A 136 6.63 2.89 -3.60
N LEU A 137 6.12 3.65 -2.62
CA LEU A 137 5.09 3.18 -1.70
C LEU A 137 3.77 2.92 -2.43
N HIS A 138 3.37 3.80 -3.34
CA HIS A 138 2.19 3.64 -4.18
C HIS A 138 2.26 2.35 -5.01
N VAL A 139 3.38 2.12 -5.72
CA VAL A 139 3.60 0.89 -6.48
C VAL A 139 3.62 -0.34 -5.57
N SER A 140 4.24 -0.25 -4.39
CA SER A 140 4.25 -1.34 -3.41
C SER A 140 2.83 -1.73 -3.00
N TYR A 141 1.95 -0.76 -2.73
CA TYR A 141 0.55 -1.01 -2.42
C TYR A 141 -0.23 -1.59 -3.60
N ILE A 142 0.05 -1.17 -4.85
CA ILE A 142 -0.56 -1.79 -6.04
C ILE A 142 -0.19 -3.27 -6.13
N LEU A 143 1.08 -3.62 -5.91
CA LEU A 143 1.55 -5.00 -5.95
C LEU A 143 0.95 -5.86 -4.82
N MET A 144 0.84 -5.30 -3.60
CA MET A 144 0.17 -5.95 -2.47
C MET A 144 -1.32 -6.17 -2.76
N MET A 145 -2.00 -5.15 -3.27
CA MET A 145 -3.42 -5.26 -3.62
C MET A 145 -3.66 -6.27 -4.73
N ALA A 146 -2.82 -6.29 -5.77
CA ALA A 146 -2.93 -7.27 -6.85
C ALA A 146 -2.74 -8.71 -6.36
N GLN A 147 -1.83 -8.94 -5.40
CA GLN A 147 -1.66 -10.24 -4.74
C GLN A 147 -2.93 -10.63 -3.95
N LEU A 148 -3.41 -9.75 -3.07
CA LEU A 148 -4.62 -10.00 -2.27
C LEU A 148 -5.84 -10.25 -3.15
N ALA A 149 -5.97 -9.49 -4.23
CA ALA A 149 -7.08 -9.63 -5.14
C ALA A 149 -7.04 -10.99 -5.86
N GLY A 150 -5.86 -11.49 -6.23
CA GLY A 150 -5.67 -12.85 -6.73
C GLY A 150 -6.07 -13.93 -5.71
N GLU A 151 -5.76 -13.72 -4.42
CA GLU A 151 -6.15 -14.64 -3.34
C GLU A 151 -7.68 -14.65 -3.13
N VAL A 152 -8.32 -13.48 -3.18
CA VAL A 152 -9.77 -13.35 -3.11
C VAL A 152 -10.44 -14.05 -4.30
N GLU A 153 -9.93 -13.85 -5.52
CA GLU A 153 -10.43 -14.55 -6.73
C GLU A 153 -10.32 -16.07 -6.59
N ASN A 154 -9.16 -16.55 -6.15
CA ASN A 154 -8.90 -17.96 -5.94
C ASN A 154 -9.89 -18.58 -4.95
N SER A 155 -10.21 -17.86 -3.88
CA SER A 155 -11.17 -18.32 -2.86
C SER A 155 -12.61 -18.50 -3.36
N VAL A 156 -12.95 -17.89 -4.50
CA VAL A 156 -14.28 -17.93 -5.11
C VAL A 156 -14.33 -18.88 -6.30
N THR A 157 -13.28 -18.85 -7.13
CA THR A 157 -13.29 -19.47 -8.46
C THR A 157 -12.37 -20.67 -8.57
N GLY A 158 -11.40 -20.80 -7.67
CA GLY A 158 -10.28 -21.73 -7.79
C GLY A 158 -9.23 -21.32 -8.83
N ASP A 159 -9.47 -20.23 -9.59
CA ASP A 159 -8.52 -19.70 -10.56
C ASP A 159 -7.34 -19.05 -9.84
N THR A 160 -6.16 -19.10 -10.45
CA THR A 160 -4.96 -18.41 -9.97
C THR A 160 -4.57 -17.28 -10.93
N LEU A 161 -3.65 -16.42 -10.49
CA LEU A 161 -3.05 -15.43 -11.37
C LEU A 161 -2.43 -16.12 -12.60
N ASN A 162 -2.66 -15.54 -13.76
CA ASN A 162 -2.08 -16.05 -14.99
C ASN A 162 -0.55 -15.79 -15.04
N PRO A 163 0.20 -16.48 -15.92
CA PRO A 163 1.66 -16.34 -15.97
C PRO A 163 2.15 -14.91 -16.19
N ASP A 164 1.44 -14.09 -16.97
CA ASP A 164 1.81 -12.70 -17.22
C ASP A 164 1.59 -11.83 -15.98
N GLU A 165 0.51 -12.05 -15.24
CA GLU A 165 0.22 -11.37 -13.97
C GLU A 165 1.28 -11.70 -12.91
N VAL A 166 1.65 -12.98 -12.79
CA VAL A 166 2.73 -13.44 -11.90
C VAL A 166 4.06 -12.78 -12.29
N LYS A 167 4.35 -12.71 -13.60
CA LYS A 167 5.56 -12.05 -14.10
C LYS A 167 5.57 -10.56 -13.81
N LEU A 168 4.44 -9.86 -13.96
CA LEU A 168 4.32 -8.44 -13.64
C LEU A 168 4.54 -8.17 -12.15
N LEU A 169 3.97 -9.01 -11.27
CA LEU A 169 4.21 -8.92 -9.84
C LEU A 169 5.69 -9.10 -9.50
N PHE A 170 6.34 -10.12 -10.10
CA PHE A 170 7.75 -10.39 -9.89
C PHE A 170 8.64 -9.23 -10.35
N VAL A 171 8.44 -8.77 -11.60
CA VAL A 171 9.24 -7.68 -12.19
C VAL A 171 9.02 -6.37 -11.42
N GLY A 172 7.78 -6.05 -11.04
CA GLY A 172 7.48 -4.85 -10.25
C GLY A 172 8.20 -4.85 -8.90
N ARG A 173 8.22 -6.00 -8.20
CA ARG A 173 8.98 -6.15 -6.95
C ARG A 173 10.48 -5.99 -7.19
N GLN A 174 11.01 -6.63 -8.25
CA GLN A 174 12.44 -6.56 -8.57
C GLN A 174 12.88 -5.12 -8.85
N ILE A 175 12.10 -4.35 -9.61
CA ILE A 175 12.40 -2.94 -9.89
C ILE A 175 12.49 -2.12 -8.60
N LEU A 176 11.54 -2.30 -7.68
CA LEU A 176 11.55 -1.59 -6.40
C LEU A 176 12.75 -1.98 -5.53
N MET A 177 13.18 -3.25 -5.58
CA MET A 177 14.36 -3.73 -4.88
C MET A 177 15.66 -3.18 -5.49
N ASP A 178 15.78 -3.20 -6.81
CA ASP A 178 16.96 -2.72 -7.55
C ASP A 178 17.18 -1.22 -7.33
N LEU A 179 16.08 -0.45 -7.19
CA LEU A 179 16.12 0.96 -6.85
C LEU A 179 16.38 1.22 -5.35
N GLY A 180 16.48 0.18 -4.52
CA GLY A 180 16.70 0.28 -3.08
C GLY A 180 15.51 0.85 -2.30
N LEU A 181 14.33 0.90 -2.94
CA LEU A 181 13.13 1.54 -2.42
C LEU A 181 12.31 0.63 -1.49
N ILE A 182 12.53 -0.68 -1.57
CA ILE A 182 12.00 -1.67 -0.62
C ILE A 182 13.10 -2.67 -0.23
N ARG A 183 13.01 -3.21 1.00
CA ARG A 183 13.82 -4.32 1.49
C ARG A 183 12.88 -5.39 2.00
N PHE A 184 13.03 -6.62 1.51
CA PHE A 184 12.38 -7.78 2.10
C PHE A 184 13.35 -8.45 3.07
N GLU A 185 12.88 -8.85 4.25
CA GLU A 185 13.59 -9.83 5.05
C GLU A 185 13.57 -11.16 4.29
N GLU A 186 14.75 -11.72 4.02
CA GLU A 186 14.83 -13.11 3.58
C GLU A 186 14.22 -14.00 4.68
N PRO A 187 13.46 -15.05 4.32
CA PRO A 187 13.00 -16.00 5.32
C PRO A 187 14.23 -16.50 6.10
N PRO A 188 14.13 -16.61 7.45
CA PRO A 188 15.27 -16.99 8.26
C PRO A 188 15.87 -18.29 7.72
N ASN A 189 17.19 -18.28 7.51
CA ASN A 189 17.91 -19.45 7.03
C ASN A 189 17.57 -20.63 7.99
N PRO A 190 17.05 -21.76 7.49
CA PRO A 190 16.73 -22.91 8.33
C PRO A 190 17.91 -23.42 9.18
N GLN A 191 19.14 -23.01 8.84
CA GLN A 191 20.37 -23.33 9.57
C GLN A 191 20.70 -22.37 10.73
N GLU A 192 19.97 -21.26 10.89
CA GLU A 192 20.14 -20.29 11.97
C GLU A 192 19.02 -20.38 13.02
N ALA A 193 18.55 -21.60 13.31
CA ALA A 193 17.77 -21.80 14.53
C ALA A 193 18.67 -21.52 15.75
N PRO A 194 18.29 -20.63 16.68
CA PRO A 194 19.07 -20.41 17.89
C PRO A 194 19.19 -21.72 18.65
N ALA A 195 20.43 -22.13 18.94
CA ALA A 195 20.73 -23.27 19.77
C ALA A 195 19.91 -23.16 21.06
N LYS A 196 18.98 -24.11 21.27
CA LYS A 196 18.27 -24.24 22.53
C LYS A 196 19.32 -24.33 23.63
N GLY A 197 19.37 -23.29 24.47
CA GLY A 197 20.17 -23.29 25.68
C GLY A 197 19.81 -24.53 26.50
N CYS A 198 20.74 -25.46 26.56
CA CYS A 198 20.71 -26.57 27.49
C CYS A 198 20.87 -25.94 28.88
N ALA A 199 19.77 -25.88 29.64
CA ALA A 199 19.86 -25.62 31.07
C ALA A 199 20.52 -26.84 31.70
N THR A 200 21.79 -26.69 32.07
CA THR A 200 22.48 -27.60 32.99
C THR A 200 21.99 -27.27 34.41
N ASP A 201 21.42 -28.29 35.04
CA ASP A 201 21.31 -28.61 36.49
C ASP A 201 21.28 -27.46 37.52
#